data_AF-A0A4P6UGJ9-F1
#
_entry.id   AF-A0A4P6UGJ9-F1
#
_cell.length_a   1.000
_cell.length_b   1.000
_cell.length_c   1.000
_cell.angle_alpha   90.00
_cell.angle_beta   90.00
_cell.angle_gamma   90.00
#
_symmetry.space_group_name_H-M   'P 1'
#
loop_
_entity.id
_entity.type
_entity.pdbx_description
1 polymer ?
#
loop_
_entity_poly.entity_id
_entity_poly.type
_entity_poly.pdbx_seq_one_letter_code
_entity_poly.pdbx_strand_id
1 'polypeptide(L)'
;MFTTTLRPPGSRRPFSNSCGEHRPWLAQASTTAVLLACFVLTALLAGCGFGLRPSVDYPFRTLYSSAPRYSPLGVELKRQLPASGPLVYLTEPAKPTDAQVVLDVYGELRKKTVIGVNATGQAREFQLNLTLKFRLRTPQGQIIIPETTLTQQRTMSYDETLALAKEAEEAALYRGMQIDLVQQIVRRLAALDAKTLETSSQE
;
A
#
# COMPACT_ATOMS: atom_id res chain seq x y z
N MET A 1 0.89 -34.68 -44.57
CA MET A 1 2.12 -34.82 -45.40
C MET A 1 2.94 -33.55 -45.24
N PHE A 2 3.87 -33.53 -44.28
CA PHE A 2 4.78 -32.41 -44.07
C PHE A 2 6.15 -32.82 -44.61
N THR A 3 6.55 -32.20 -45.73
CA THR A 3 7.81 -32.46 -46.41
C THR A 3 8.92 -31.68 -45.73
N THR A 4 9.73 -32.39 -44.95
CA THR A 4 10.99 -31.90 -44.37
C THR A 4 12.03 -31.72 -45.47
N THR A 5 12.43 -30.49 -45.78
CA THR A 5 13.55 -30.20 -46.67
C THR A 5 14.88 -30.23 -45.89
N LEU A 6 15.71 -31.24 -46.18
CA LEU A 6 17.07 -31.41 -45.69
C LEU A 6 18.01 -30.32 -46.22
N ARG A 7 18.84 -29.77 -45.33
CA ARG A 7 19.86 -28.74 -45.60
C ARG A 7 21.20 -29.42 -45.97
N PRO A 8 21.86 -29.05 -47.09
CA PRO A 8 23.14 -29.64 -47.47
C PRO A 8 24.32 -29.09 -46.66
N PRO A 9 25.41 -29.87 -46.50
CA PRO A 9 26.60 -29.46 -45.75
C PRO A 9 27.53 -28.57 -46.60
N GLY A 10 27.78 -27.36 -46.11
CA GLY A 10 28.67 -26.37 -46.74
C GLY A 10 30.12 -26.49 -46.25
N SER A 11 31.02 -26.43 -47.21
CA SER A 11 32.45 -26.75 -47.20
C SER A 11 33.35 -25.99 -46.22
N ARG A 12 34.34 -26.72 -45.70
CA ARG A 12 35.50 -26.18 -44.97
C ARG A 12 36.34 -25.32 -45.89
N ARG A 13 36.67 -24.10 -45.46
CA ARG A 13 37.69 -23.26 -46.12
C ARG A 13 39.05 -23.46 -45.45
N PRO A 14 40.15 -23.36 -46.21
CA PRO A 14 41.49 -23.61 -45.72
C PRO A 14 42.03 -22.43 -44.89
N PHE A 15 42.89 -22.82 -43.97
CA PHE A 15 43.69 -21.99 -43.08
C PHE A 15 44.64 -21.11 -43.91
N SER A 16 44.52 -19.79 -43.78
CA SER A 16 45.49 -18.83 -44.29
C SER A 16 46.21 -18.21 -43.10
N ASN A 17 47.45 -18.66 -42.90
CA ASN A 17 48.40 -18.03 -42.01
C ASN A 17 48.92 -16.77 -42.69
N SER A 18 48.53 -15.60 -42.17
CA SER A 18 49.26 -14.35 -42.41
C SER A 18 49.95 -13.95 -41.12
N CYS A 19 51.20 -14.38 -41.01
CA CYS A 19 52.16 -13.83 -40.06
C CYS A 19 52.63 -12.49 -40.64
N GLY A 20 52.42 -11.39 -39.91
CA GLY A 20 52.73 -10.05 -40.36
C GLY A 20 52.70 -9.06 -39.19
N GLU A 21 53.79 -9.08 -38.43
CA GLU A 21 54.48 -7.95 -37.79
C GLU A 21 53.67 -6.86 -37.06
N HIS A 22 53.85 -6.90 -35.74
CA HIS A 22 54.19 -5.80 -34.83
C HIS A 22 53.52 -4.44 -35.04
N ARG A 23 52.54 -4.14 -34.17
CA ARG A 23 52.54 -2.91 -33.37
C ARG A 23 51.95 -3.23 -31.99
N PRO A 24 52.73 -3.28 -30.89
CA PRO A 24 52.14 -3.21 -29.57
C PRO A 24 51.72 -1.75 -29.39
N TRP A 25 50.53 -1.39 -29.88
CA TRP A 25 49.83 -0.23 -29.36
C TRP A 25 49.33 -0.63 -27.97
N LEU A 26 50.27 -0.66 -27.02
CA LEU A 26 50.00 -0.28 -25.66
C LEU A 26 49.51 1.17 -25.72
N ALA A 27 48.28 1.39 -26.21
CA ALA A 27 47.48 2.40 -25.57
C ALA A 27 47.32 1.90 -24.15
N GLN A 28 48.00 2.60 -23.25
CA GLN A 28 47.38 3.08 -22.03
C GLN A 28 45.84 3.07 -22.15
N ALA A 29 45.21 1.94 -21.85
CA ALA A 29 43.90 1.93 -21.25
C ALA A 29 44.16 2.53 -19.87
N SER A 30 44.20 3.86 -19.86
CA SER A 30 44.50 4.68 -18.71
C SER A 30 43.59 4.20 -17.59
N THR A 31 44.16 3.72 -16.48
CA THR A 31 43.43 3.32 -15.27
C THR A 31 42.44 4.39 -14.80
N THR A 32 42.66 5.65 -15.20
CA THR A 32 41.74 6.78 -15.04
C THR A 32 40.39 6.60 -15.75
N ALA A 33 40.32 5.96 -16.91
CA ALA A 33 39.10 5.77 -17.68
C ALA A 33 38.17 4.73 -17.03
N VAL A 34 38.75 3.68 -16.44
CA VAL A 34 38.00 2.67 -15.67
C VAL A 34 37.48 3.26 -14.35
N LEU A 35 38.30 4.08 -13.68
CA LEU A 35 37.89 4.80 -12.47
C LEU A 35 36.77 5.82 -12.75
N LEU A 36 36.83 6.53 -13.87
CA LEU A 36 35.77 7.45 -14.31
C LEU A 36 34.47 6.72 -14.64
N ALA A 37 34.53 5.57 -15.31
CA ALA A 37 33.35 4.76 -15.61
C ALA A 37 32.69 4.21 -14.33
N CYS A 38 33.47 3.75 -13.35
CA CYS A 38 32.94 3.34 -12.04
C CYS A 38 32.32 4.51 -11.26
N PHE A 39 32.92 5.70 -11.31
CA PHE A 39 32.40 6.89 -10.64
C PHE A 39 31.08 7.39 -11.24
N VAL A 40 30.95 7.34 -12.58
CA VAL A 40 29.68 7.64 -13.25
C VAL A 40 28.62 6.61 -12.86
N LEU A 41 28.97 5.32 -12.84
CA LEU A 41 28.02 4.27 -12.46
C LEU A 41 27.54 4.41 -11.00
N THR A 42 28.41 4.75 -10.04
CA THR A 42 28.00 4.98 -8.65
C THR A 42 27.20 6.27 -8.47
N ALA A 43 27.47 7.32 -9.26
CA ALA A 43 26.65 8.54 -9.26
C ALA A 43 25.22 8.30 -9.77
N LEU A 44 25.04 7.40 -10.75
CA LEU A 44 23.70 6.99 -11.21
C LEU A 44 22.94 6.14 -10.16
N LEU A 45 23.63 5.47 -9.24
CA LEU A 45 23.02 4.70 -8.14
C LEU A 45 22.73 5.55 -6.89
N ALA A 46 23.34 6.72 -6.73
CA ALA A 46 23.15 7.60 -5.57
C ALA A 46 21.80 8.36 -5.57
N GLY A 47 20.96 8.14 -6.59
CA GLY A 47 19.71 8.87 -6.81
C GLY A 47 18.43 8.06 -6.60
N CYS A 48 18.43 6.98 -5.81
CA CYS A 48 17.17 6.36 -5.40
C CYS A 48 16.35 7.43 -4.65
N GLY A 49 15.28 7.95 -5.28
CA GLY A 49 14.48 9.10 -4.85
C GLY A 49 13.70 8.93 -3.53
N PHE A 50 14.37 8.47 -2.47
CA PHE A 50 13.87 8.41 -1.12
C PHE A 50 13.76 9.82 -0.57
N GLY A 51 12.56 10.37 -0.58
CA GLY A 51 12.18 11.54 0.20
C GLY A 51 11.59 11.13 1.54
N LEU A 52 11.85 11.92 2.59
CA LEU A 52 11.09 11.80 3.83
C LEU A 52 9.61 12.03 3.50
N ARG A 53 8.73 11.13 3.97
CA ARG A 53 7.30 11.33 3.84
C ARG A 53 6.92 12.54 4.72
N PRO A 54 6.42 13.64 4.15
CA PRO A 54 6.02 14.77 4.96
C PRO A 54 4.91 14.34 5.90
N SER A 55 4.92 14.89 7.11
CA SER A 55 3.79 14.79 8.03
C SER A 55 2.55 15.35 7.37
N VAL A 56 1.40 14.74 7.64
CA VAL A 56 0.11 15.28 7.25
C VAL A 56 -0.14 16.56 8.04
N ASP A 57 -0.49 17.65 7.36
CA ASP A 57 -1.07 18.83 8.02
C ASP A 57 -2.60 18.77 7.88
N TYR A 58 -3.28 18.61 9.01
CA TYR A 58 -4.74 18.59 9.03
C TYR A 58 -5.27 20.02 9.18
N PRO A 59 -6.38 20.38 8.50
CA PRO A 59 -6.98 21.70 8.64
C PRO A 59 -7.68 21.92 10.00
N PHE A 60 -7.71 20.89 10.85
CA PHE A 60 -8.23 20.91 12.22
C PHE A 60 -7.20 20.34 13.20
N ARG A 61 -7.32 20.69 14.48
CA ARG A 61 -6.41 20.24 15.55
C ARG A 61 -7.02 19.21 16.50
N THR A 62 -8.35 19.14 16.61
CA THR A 62 -9.03 18.19 17.50
C THR A 62 -10.09 17.40 16.73
N LEU A 63 -10.05 16.07 16.85
CA LEU A 63 -11.00 15.16 16.20
C LEU A 63 -11.61 14.23 17.25
N TYR A 64 -12.94 14.21 17.33
CA TYR A 64 -13.67 13.21 18.10
C TYR A 64 -14.05 12.03 17.19
N SER A 65 -13.88 10.81 17.67
CA SER A 65 -14.31 9.60 16.97
C SER A 65 -15.38 8.86 17.77
N SER A 66 -16.46 8.51 17.08
CA SER A 66 -17.54 7.67 17.61
C SER A 66 -17.23 6.18 17.56
N ALA A 67 -16.08 5.76 17.00
CA ALA A 67 -15.67 4.37 17.03
C ALA A 67 -15.46 3.91 18.49
N PRO A 68 -15.94 2.71 18.88
CA PRO A 68 -15.75 2.22 20.24
C PRO A 68 -14.27 2.16 20.61
N ARG A 69 -13.87 2.83 21.70
CA ARG A 69 -12.46 3.05 22.11
C ARG A 69 -11.61 1.78 22.24
N TYR A 70 -12.23 0.64 22.56
CA TYR A 70 -11.56 -0.64 22.74
C TYR A 70 -11.75 -1.61 21.57
N SER A 71 -12.51 -1.21 20.54
CA SER A 71 -12.61 -2.01 19.33
C SER A 71 -11.27 -2.04 18.60
N PRO A 72 -10.95 -3.10 17.84
CA PRO A 72 -9.77 -3.14 16.99
C PRO A 72 -9.62 -1.88 16.12
N LEU A 73 -10.72 -1.40 15.54
CA LEU A 73 -10.76 -0.18 14.73
C LEU A 73 -10.45 1.09 15.55
N GLY A 74 -11.07 1.25 16.71
CA GLY A 74 -10.86 2.40 17.58
C GLY A 74 -9.41 2.50 18.08
N VAL A 75 -8.79 1.37 18.41
CA VAL A 75 -7.36 1.29 18.77
C VAL A 75 -6.48 1.72 17.59
N GLU A 76 -6.80 1.27 16.37
CA GLU A 76 -6.03 1.62 15.19
C GLU A 76 -6.16 3.10 14.83
N LEU A 77 -7.38 3.67 14.89
CA LEU A 77 -7.61 5.10 14.69
C LEU A 77 -6.82 5.94 15.69
N LYS A 78 -6.89 5.59 16.98
CA LYS A 78 -6.15 6.28 18.05
C LYS A 78 -4.64 6.26 17.83
N ARG A 79 -4.13 5.17 17.23
CA ARG A 79 -2.70 5.02 16.92
C ARG A 79 -2.28 5.79 15.68
N GLN A 80 -3.01 5.66 14.57
CA GLN A 80 -2.55 6.17 13.27
C GLN A 80 -2.80 7.67 13.07
N LEU A 81 -3.91 8.21 13.57
CA LEU A 81 -4.27 9.60 13.31
C LEU A 81 -3.24 10.58 13.91
N PRO A 82 -2.89 10.51 15.21
CA PRO A 82 -1.86 11.37 15.79
C PRO A 82 -0.45 11.04 15.29
N ALA A 83 -0.18 9.80 14.87
CA ALA A 83 1.13 9.42 14.33
C ALA A 83 1.38 9.99 12.92
N SER A 84 0.32 10.34 12.19
CA SER A 84 0.44 10.87 10.82
C SER A 84 0.63 12.38 10.78
N GLY A 85 0.22 13.11 11.82
CA GLY A 85 0.27 14.58 11.88
C GLY A 85 -0.24 15.13 13.22
N PRO A 86 -0.01 16.42 13.49
CA PRO A 86 -0.37 17.05 14.76
C PRO A 86 -1.89 17.18 14.90
N LEU A 87 -2.51 16.25 15.63
CA LEU A 87 -3.90 16.34 16.08
C LEU A 87 -4.08 15.69 17.45
N VAL A 88 -5.12 16.11 18.16
CA VAL A 88 -5.60 15.48 19.39
C VAL A 88 -6.78 14.58 19.04
N TYR A 89 -6.61 13.27 19.27
CA TYR A 89 -7.66 12.27 19.05
C TYR A 89 -8.47 12.07 20.33
N LEU A 90 -9.76 12.40 20.26
CA LEU A 90 -10.73 12.27 21.33
C LEU A 90 -11.68 11.10 21.07
N THR A 91 -12.03 10.40 22.14
CA THR A 91 -13.06 9.36 22.18
C THR A 91 -13.70 9.39 23.58
N GLU A 92 -14.70 8.57 23.83
CA GLU A 92 -15.35 8.46 25.15
C GLU A 92 -14.31 8.32 26.28
N PRO A 93 -14.41 9.11 27.37
CA PRO A 93 -15.59 9.85 27.83
C PRO A 93 -15.71 11.32 27.36
N ALA A 94 -14.84 11.78 26.46
CA ALA A 94 -14.97 13.14 25.88
C ALA A 94 -16.28 13.26 25.07
N LYS A 95 -16.77 14.48 24.86
CA LYS A 95 -17.98 14.73 24.08
C LYS A 95 -17.64 15.14 22.64
N PRO A 96 -18.53 14.87 21.66
CA PRO A 96 -18.36 15.36 20.29
C PRO A 96 -18.21 16.88 20.18
N THR A 97 -18.76 17.62 21.14
CA THR A 97 -18.67 19.09 21.24
C THR A 97 -17.28 19.61 21.63
N ASP A 98 -16.41 18.74 22.15
CA ASP A 98 -15.06 19.12 22.60
C ASP A 98 -14.03 19.11 21.45
N ALA A 99 -14.44 18.67 20.25
CA ALA A 99 -13.62 18.59 19.06
C ALA A 99 -14.05 19.59 17.99
N GLN A 100 -13.14 19.94 17.06
CA GLN A 100 -13.46 20.75 15.89
C GLN A 100 -14.21 19.94 14.83
N VAL A 101 -13.90 18.65 14.72
CA VAL A 101 -14.57 17.72 13.79
C VAL A 101 -14.93 16.41 14.49
N VAL A 102 -15.98 15.77 13.99
CA VAL A 102 -16.51 14.52 14.47
C VAL A 102 -16.48 13.49 13.35
N LEU A 103 -15.72 12.41 13.57
CA LEU A 103 -15.69 11.22 12.74
C LEU A 103 -16.78 10.26 13.23
N ASP A 104 -17.90 10.25 12.51
CA ASP A 104 -18.97 9.29 12.71
C ASP A 104 -18.56 7.96 12.05
N VAL A 105 -18.48 6.88 12.82
CA VAL A 105 -18.11 5.54 12.36
C VAL A 105 -19.30 4.63 12.58
N TYR A 106 -19.92 4.18 11.50
CA TYR A 106 -21.16 3.38 11.55
C TYR A 106 -20.90 1.88 11.78
N GLY A 107 -19.64 1.48 11.83
CA GLY A 107 -19.20 0.12 12.11
C GLY A 107 -18.43 -0.52 10.98
N GLU A 108 -17.99 -1.74 11.25
CA GLU A 108 -17.19 -2.59 10.36
C GLU A 108 -17.96 -3.89 10.08
N LEU A 109 -18.08 -4.25 8.80
CA LEU A 109 -18.69 -5.50 8.36
C LEU A 109 -17.62 -6.43 7.79
N ARG A 110 -17.48 -7.60 8.43
CA ARG A 110 -16.62 -8.70 7.98
C ARG A 110 -17.46 -9.72 7.23
N LYS A 111 -17.04 -10.09 6.03
CA LYS A 111 -17.70 -11.12 5.23
C LYS A 111 -16.66 -12.09 4.69
N LYS A 112 -16.81 -13.38 5.03
CA LYS A 112 -16.04 -14.48 4.45
C LYS A 112 -16.91 -15.23 3.43
N THR A 113 -16.42 -15.41 2.22
CA THR A 113 -17.15 -16.09 1.12
C THR A 113 -16.25 -17.15 0.50
N VAL A 114 -16.78 -18.34 0.20
CA VAL A 114 -16.03 -19.36 -0.57
C VAL A 114 -15.97 -18.92 -2.02
N ILE A 115 -14.77 -18.88 -2.60
CA ILE A 115 -14.56 -18.55 -4.02
C ILE A 115 -13.91 -19.69 -4.81
N GLY A 116 -13.41 -20.72 -4.12
CA GLY A 116 -12.81 -21.89 -4.75
C GLY A 116 -13.07 -23.17 -3.96
N VAL A 117 -13.34 -24.25 -4.69
CA VAL A 117 -13.56 -25.61 -4.16
C VAL A 117 -12.69 -26.62 -4.92
N ASN A 118 -12.41 -27.78 -4.31
CA ASN A 118 -11.72 -28.88 -5.00
C ASN A 118 -12.69 -29.78 -5.78
N ALA A 119 -12.16 -30.84 -6.40
CA ALA A 119 -12.93 -31.81 -7.19
C ALA A 119 -14.01 -32.57 -6.39
N THR A 120 -13.90 -32.60 -5.06
CA THR A 120 -14.89 -33.21 -4.16
C THR A 120 -15.86 -32.19 -3.54
N GLY A 121 -15.75 -30.91 -3.92
CA GLY A 121 -16.64 -29.83 -3.45
C GLY A 121 -16.24 -29.18 -2.12
N GLN A 122 -15.10 -29.53 -1.54
CA GLN A 122 -14.61 -28.92 -0.30
C GLN A 122 -14.00 -27.54 -0.58
N ALA A 123 -14.24 -26.58 0.33
CA ALA A 123 -13.71 -25.23 0.23
C ALA A 123 -12.17 -25.22 0.28
N ARG A 124 -11.55 -24.54 -0.68
CA ARG A 124 -10.08 -24.38 -0.76
C ARG A 124 -9.64 -22.94 -0.79
N GLU A 125 -10.53 -22.02 -1.15
CA GLU A 125 -10.23 -20.60 -1.16
C GLU A 125 -11.39 -19.79 -0.61
N PHE A 126 -11.05 -18.89 0.31
CA PHE A 126 -11.95 -17.90 0.85
C PHE A 126 -11.56 -16.51 0.39
N GLN A 127 -12.57 -15.70 0.10
CA GLN A 127 -12.46 -14.26 -0.01
C GLN A 127 -12.92 -13.62 1.29
N LEU A 128 -12.03 -12.85 1.90
CA LEU A 128 -12.30 -12.02 3.06
C LEU A 128 -12.58 -10.60 2.57
N ASN A 129 -13.74 -10.07 2.92
CA ASN A 129 -14.14 -8.70 2.63
C ASN A 129 -14.36 -7.94 3.94
N LEU A 130 -13.75 -6.76 4.03
CA LEU A 130 -13.86 -5.84 5.15
C LEU A 130 -14.46 -4.53 4.65
N THR A 131 -15.64 -4.15 5.16
CA THR A 131 -16.30 -2.91 4.76
C THR A 131 -16.46 -1.99 5.97
N LEU A 132 -16.08 -0.73 5.82
CA LEU A 132 -16.18 0.32 6.82
C LEU A 132 -16.97 1.48 6.27
N LYS A 133 -17.96 1.93 7.03
CA LYS A 133 -18.74 3.14 6.72
C LYS A 133 -18.43 4.23 7.71
N PHE A 134 -18.18 5.44 7.21
CA PHE A 134 -17.92 6.60 8.04
C PHE A 134 -18.44 7.88 7.40
N ARG A 135 -18.54 8.94 8.21
CA ARG A 135 -18.86 10.30 7.79
C ARG A 135 -18.00 11.27 8.62
N LEU A 136 -17.66 12.43 8.06
CA LEU A 136 -17.03 13.51 8.82
C LEU A 136 -17.97 14.71 8.86
N ARG A 137 -18.17 15.26 10.05
CA ARG A 137 -19.02 16.43 10.26
C ARG A 137 -18.44 17.37 11.30
N THR A 138 -18.97 18.58 11.38
CA THR A 138 -18.73 19.48 12.50
C THR A 138 -19.60 19.06 13.72
N PRO A 139 -19.27 19.50 14.93
CA PRO A 139 -20.13 19.33 16.11
C PRO A 139 -21.54 19.89 15.90
N GLN A 140 -21.68 20.93 15.09
CA GLN A 140 -22.93 21.60 14.72
C GLN A 140 -23.79 20.75 13.75
N GLY A 141 -23.26 19.63 13.25
CA GLY A 141 -24.01 18.67 12.44
C GLY A 141 -23.77 18.77 10.93
N GLN A 142 -23.00 19.76 10.50
CA GLN A 142 -22.74 19.97 9.08
C GLN A 142 -21.72 18.97 8.53
N ILE A 143 -22.03 18.44 7.35
CA ILE A 143 -21.29 17.33 6.74
C ILE A 143 -20.12 17.88 5.92
N ILE A 144 -18.90 17.53 6.32
CA ILE A 144 -17.65 17.87 5.60
C ILE A 144 -17.32 16.77 4.60
N ILE A 145 -17.34 15.52 5.06
CA ILE A 145 -17.21 14.33 4.20
C ILE A 145 -18.53 13.57 4.31
N PRO A 146 -19.28 13.40 3.20
CA PRO A 146 -20.51 12.63 3.21
C PRO A 146 -20.27 11.17 3.57
N GLU A 147 -21.35 10.43 3.85
CA GLU A 147 -21.24 9.00 4.15
C GLU A 147 -20.44 8.30 3.05
N THR A 148 -19.31 7.75 3.46
CA THR A 148 -18.34 7.11 2.60
C THR A 148 -18.20 5.66 3.03
N THR A 149 -18.26 4.77 2.05
CA THR A 149 -17.97 3.34 2.25
C THR A 149 -16.57 3.03 1.73
N LEU A 150 -15.76 2.40 2.55
CA LEU A 150 -14.47 1.84 2.19
C LEU A 150 -14.52 0.33 2.28
N THR A 151 -13.92 -0.36 1.31
CA THR A 151 -13.86 -1.82 1.30
C THR A 151 -12.43 -2.29 1.06
N GLN A 152 -12.02 -3.33 1.78
CA GLN A 152 -10.79 -4.09 1.52
C GLN A 152 -11.14 -5.56 1.30
N GLN A 153 -10.35 -6.19 0.44
CA GLN A 153 -10.53 -7.58 0.08
C GLN A 153 -9.18 -8.29 0.09
N ARG A 154 -9.15 -9.50 0.64
CA ARG A 154 -8.00 -10.41 0.60
C ARG A 154 -8.49 -11.83 0.33
N THR A 155 -7.69 -12.59 -0.41
CA THR A 155 -7.94 -14.02 -0.63
C THR A 155 -7.06 -14.82 0.31
N MET A 156 -7.57 -15.96 0.78
CA MET A 156 -6.87 -16.88 1.67
C MET A 156 -7.13 -18.32 1.24
N SER A 157 -6.06 -19.10 1.08
CA SER A 157 -6.16 -20.54 0.84
C SER A 157 -6.45 -21.29 2.14
N TYR A 158 -7.26 -22.34 2.06
CA TYR A 158 -7.71 -23.11 3.22
C TYR A 158 -7.24 -24.56 3.18
N ASP A 159 -6.77 -25.02 4.33
CA ASP A 159 -6.43 -26.41 4.59
C ASP A 159 -7.02 -26.79 5.95
N GLU A 160 -7.97 -27.74 5.93
CA GLU A 160 -8.65 -28.26 7.12
C GLU A 160 -7.68 -28.89 8.10
N THR A 161 -6.58 -29.49 7.62
CA THR A 161 -5.56 -30.12 8.47
C THR A 161 -4.79 -29.09 9.32
N LEU A 162 -4.83 -27.82 8.91
CA LEU A 162 -4.18 -26.69 9.57
C LEU A 162 -5.20 -25.66 10.10
N ALA A 163 -6.42 -26.09 10.44
CA ALA A 163 -7.54 -25.20 10.80
C ALA A 163 -7.17 -24.10 11.82
N LEU A 164 -6.48 -24.45 12.92
CA LEU A 164 -6.07 -23.47 13.94
C LEU A 164 -5.08 -22.43 13.40
N ALA A 165 -4.11 -22.86 12.59
CA ALA A 165 -3.17 -21.95 11.95
C ALA A 165 -3.90 -21.02 10.96
N LYS A 166 -4.90 -21.56 10.26
CA LYS A 166 -5.73 -20.81 9.32
C LYS A 166 -6.61 -19.77 10.03
N GLU A 167 -7.12 -20.04 11.22
CA GLU A 167 -7.82 -19.02 12.04
C GLU A 167 -6.90 -17.85 12.42
N ALA A 168 -5.65 -18.15 12.82
CA ALA A 168 -4.66 -17.12 13.13
C ALA A 168 -4.27 -16.28 11.90
N GLU A 169 -4.13 -16.94 10.73
CA GLU A 169 -3.90 -16.28 9.44
C GLU A 169 -5.07 -15.36 9.07
N GLU A 170 -6.32 -15.85 9.15
CA GLU A 170 -7.53 -15.07 8.89
C GLU A 170 -7.58 -13.82 9.79
N ALA A 171 -7.29 -13.96 11.08
CA ALA A 171 -7.25 -12.84 12.02
C ALA A 171 -6.11 -11.84 11.68
N ALA A 172 -4.95 -12.31 11.23
CA ALA A 172 -3.87 -11.44 10.77
C ALA A 172 -4.25 -10.68 9.50
N LEU A 173 -4.91 -11.34 8.54
CA LEU A 173 -5.41 -10.71 7.32
C LEU A 173 -6.45 -9.62 7.61
N TYR A 174 -7.41 -9.88 8.51
CA TYR A 174 -8.37 -8.85 8.92
C TYR A 174 -7.70 -7.64 9.58
N ARG A 175 -6.70 -7.86 10.46
CA ARG A 175 -5.94 -6.76 11.06
C ARG A 175 -5.20 -5.94 10.01
N GLY A 176 -4.58 -6.57 9.02
CA GLY A 176 -3.92 -5.90 7.89
C GLY A 176 -4.91 -5.06 7.07
N MET A 177 -6.04 -5.65 6.67
CA MET A 177 -7.10 -4.93 5.95
C MET A 177 -7.63 -3.72 6.74
N GLN A 178 -7.76 -3.85 8.05
CA GLN A 178 -8.22 -2.76 8.91
C GLN A 178 -7.20 -1.62 8.97
N ILE A 179 -5.90 -1.93 9.08
CA ILE A 179 -4.81 -0.94 8.99
C ILE A 179 -4.90 -0.18 7.66
N ASP A 180 -5.13 -0.90 6.55
CA ASP A 180 -5.25 -0.30 5.20
C ASP A 180 -6.47 0.64 5.08
N LEU A 181 -7.59 0.29 5.71
CA LEU A 181 -8.79 1.13 5.78
C LEU A 181 -8.55 2.42 6.58
N VAL A 182 -7.89 2.32 7.74
CA VAL A 182 -7.57 3.50 8.55
C VAL A 182 -6.59 4.41 7.81
N GLN A 183 -5.60 3.85 7.11
CA GLN A 183 -4.69 4.63 6.26
C GLN A 183 -5.43 5.37 5.13
N GLN A 184 -6.50 4.79 4.57
CA GLN A 184 -7.35 5.49 3.61
C GLN A 184 -8.13 6.64 4.25
N ILE A 185 -8.63 6.46 5.47
CA ILE A 185 -9.28 7.55 6.24
C ILE A 185 -8.27 8.67 6.47
N VAL A 186 -7.09 8.37 6.99
CA VAL A 186 -6.01 9.37 7.21
C VAL A 186 -5.76 10.19 5.95
N ARG A 187 -5.58 9.54 4.79
CA ARG A 187 -5.36 10.24 3.51
C ARG A 187 -6.53 11.12 3.08
N ARG A 188 -7.77 10.69 3.32
CA ARG A 188 -8.95 11.48 3.00
C ARG A 188 -9.09 12.70 3.90
N LEU A 189 -8.78 12.56 5.19
CA LEU A 189 -8.75 13.68 6.13
C LEU A 189 -7.60 14.65 5.82
N ALA A 190 -6.44 14.14 5.40
CA ALA A 190 -5.28 14.92 4.97
C ALA A 190 -5.53 15.75 3.71
N ALA A 191 -6.44 15.30 2.84
CA ALA A 191 -6.78 15.97 1.60
C ALA A 191 -7.85 17.07 1.79
N LEU A 192 -8.26 17.35 3.03
CA LEU A 192 -9.18 18.44 3.33
C LEU A 192 -8.40 19.75 3.37
N ASP A 193 -8.93 20.75 2.66
CA ASP A 193 -8.39 22.11 2.70
C ASP A 193 -9.07 22.95 3.79
N ALA A 194 -8.35 23.94 4.32
CA ALA A 194 -8.86 24.87 5.34
C ALA A 194 -10.14 25.60 4.88
N LYS A 195 -10.24 25.94 3.59
CA LYS A 195 -11.42 26.59 2.98
C LYS A 195 -12.71 25.78 3.15
N THR A 196 -12.60 24.44 3.12
CA THR A 196 -13.74 23.54 3.28
C THR A 196 -14.33 23.61 4.68
N LEU A 197 -13.53 23.94 5.69
CA LEU A 197 -13.99 24.13 7.07
C LEU A 197 -14.60 25.52 7.32
N GLU A 198 -14.12 26.55 6.63
CA GLU A 198 -14.65 27.93 6.78
C GLU A 198 -16.02 28.10 6.15
N THR A 199 -16.20 27.57 4.93
CA THR A 199 -17.52 27.51 4.26
C THR A 199 -18.54 26.81 5.13
N SER A 200 -18.06 25.90 5.96
CA SER A 200 -18.88 25.12 6.87
C SER A 200 -19.47 26.00 8.00
N SER A 201 -18.72 26.95 8.53
CA SER A 201 -19.14 27.75 9.69
C SER A 201 -20.10 28.92 9.38
N GLN A 202 -20.45 29.16 8.11
CA GLN A 202 -21.26 30.32 7.67
C GLN A 202 -22.69 29.99 7.22
N GLU A 203 -23.14 28.75 7.41
CA GLU A 203 -24.52 28.31 7.12
C GLU A 203 -25.21 27.75 8.38
#